data_AF-A0A5C6A1P6-F1
#
_entry.id   AF-A0A5C6A1P6-F1
#
_cell.length_a   1.000
_cell.length_b   1.000
_cell.length_c   1.000
_cell.angle_alpha   90.00
_cell.angle_beta   90.00
_cell.angle_gamma   90.00
#
_symmetry.space_group_name_H-M   'P 1'
#
loop_
_entity.id
_entity.type
_entity.pdbx_description
1 polymer ?
#
loop_
_entity_poly.entity_id
_entity_poly.type
_entity_poly.pdbx_seq_one_letter_code
_entity_poly.pdbx_strand_id
1 'polypeptide(L)'
;MPQSLHCPQCNANVTVGPQHSGQRVACPRCGKQFVAPGSLAPSTRAGDDEDDWLTLDDPKPPAPLTSPSRSSASGPSPSGPIDGGATSDDVHTLSDDDLLDDDLPDDDAPLTLQPVSPGGPSGSGKPPTSNAGFSEGDLAALGSLGMLDDDFLQSTDTVPSPTLGTNLPGINEASSNFPSFDTSQIDGSASGSGDGSSDDDLFGDLPPVQVPSTAGNNAGSAAVAMDPNQEFRLKCPICGSLMYAKARQAGKQIKCGDCHSLVKVPQPPKVKPVQSVPSPDEGYSFALQAPATENKPTDPYQKNANELLAQAAAERDKETKPKQSLDMDVPSVGRWLAGVFGIFKDSGVILHWIILSSLLAGPAAFAYAQESTPLYLGVMIWSVLFGVLVISCGFAIMQAVANQLESVTDWPTMDPPAWFEQLMVVVMATAMAAAPPFVVCKLFGAPPMISLGFTMFCVYIAFPFLILSMLDMQSIFTPFSPEVARSATQCSEAWGGLYFSSAMLFGGVFFFALFAATSTGGLVATIFLGVAAIFVYFSMIGRLAYAIGQAVNGPTDSSYDRDEKLPPQNGQPANSGAKTGTSTDATPKQR
;
A
#
# COMPACT_ATOMS: atom_id res chain seq x y z
N MET A 1 13.97 -16.85 -3.18
CA MET A 1 13.76 -15.41 -2.92
C MET A 1 13.20 -15.27 -1.51
N PRO A 2 13.51 -14.20 -0.77
CA PRO A 2 12.87 -13.95 0.53
C PRO A 2 11.36 -13.72 0.33
N GLN A 3 10.53 -14.26 1.22
CA GLN A 3 9.07 -14.10 1.19
C GLN A 3 8.66 -12.95 2.10
N SER A 4 7.86 -12.00 1.61
CA SER A 4 7.29 -10.93 2.44
C SER A 4 5.97 -11.39 3.05
N LEU A 5 5.88 -11.39 4.38
CA LEU A 5 4.70 -11.81 5.13
C LEU A 5 4.22 -10.68 6.03
N HIS A 6 2.91 -10.48 6.13
CA HIS A 6 2.35 -9.49 7.04
C HIS A 6 2.28 -10.07 8.46
N CYS A 7 2.83 -9.35 9.43
CA CYS A 7 2.73 -9.73 10.83
C CYS A 7 1.25 -9.71 11.27
N PRO A 8 0.68 -10.82 11.78
CA PRO A 8 -0.75 -10.90 12.12
C PRO A 8 -1.15 -10.03 13.31
N GLN A 9 -0.20 -9.33 13.94
CA GLN A 9 -0.43 -8.55 15.15
C GLN A 9 -0.37 -7.04 14.89
N CYS A 10 0.59 -6.58 14.08
CA CYS A 10 0.77 -5.15 13.78
C CYS A 10 0.63 -4.81 12.29
N ASN A 11 0.32 -5.81 11.46
CA ASN A 11 0.24 -5.72 10.00
C ASN A 11 1.50 -5.18 9.30
N ALA A 12 2.65 -5.12 10.01
CA ALA A 12 3.91 -4.72 9.43
C ALA A 12 4.41 -5.80 8.46
N ASN A 13 4.96 -5.37 7.33
CA ASN A 13 5.58 -6.28 6.37
C ASN A 13 6.90 -6.82 6.95
N VAL A 14 7.07 -8.14 6.96
CA VAL A 14 8.25 -8.83 7.49
C VAL A 14 8.82 -9.72 6.40
N THR A 15 10.06 -9.44 6.01
CA THR A 15 10.78 -10.20 4.99
C THR A 15 11.46 -11.41 5.63
N VAL A 16 11.07 -12.62 5.22
CA VAL A 16 11.54 -13.89 5.77
C VAL A 16 12.41 -14.59 4.74
N GLY A 17 13.66 -14.90 5.09
CA GLY A 17 14.55 -15.69 4.23
C GLY A 17 14.05 -17.13 4.07
N PRO A 18 14.34 -17.81 2.95
CA PRO A 18 13.86 -19.17 2.68
C PRO A 18 14.29 -20.20 3.75
N GLN A 19 15.40 -19.95 4.46
CA GLN A 19 15.83 -20.78 5.60
C GLN A 19 14.92 -20.69 6.84
N HIS A 20 14.03 -19.70 6.88
CA HIS A 20 13.08 -19.47 7.98
C HIS A 20 11.64 -19.83 7.61
N SER A 21 11.39 -20.32 6.38
CA SER A 21 10.11 -20.88 5.99
C SER A 21 9.78 -22.10 6.86
N GLY A 22 8.63 -22.09 7.53
CA GLY A 22 8.25 -23.10 8.53
C GLY A 22 8.81 -22.86 9.94
N GLN A 23 9.65 -21.85 10.14
CA GLN A 23 10.17 -21.48 11.47
C GLN A 23 9.40 -20.29 12.06
N ARG A 24 9.52 -20.11 13.38
CA ARG A 24 8.99 -18.94 14.10
C ARG A 24 9.95 -17.76 13.91
N VAL A 25 9.47 -16.70 13.29
CA VAL A 25 10.20 -15.44 13.09
C VAL A 25 9.58 -14.34 13.93
N ALA A 26 10.42 -13.52 14.58
CA ALA A 26 9.98 -12.37 15.36
C ALA A 26 9.74 -11.17 14.44
N CYS A 27 8.61 -10.50 14.58
CA CYS A 27 8.36 -9.26 13.85
C CYS A 27 9.30 -8.14 14.36
N PRO A 28 10.03 -7.42 13.48
CA PRO A 28 10.92 -6.34 13.90
C PRO A 28 10.16 -5.14 14.50
N ARG A 29 8.88 -4.95 14.16
CA ARG A 29 8.08 -3.82 14.64
C ARG A 29 7.46 -4.05 16.03
N CYS A 30 6.99 -5.26 16.32
CA CYS A 30 6.27 -5.55 17.57
C CYS A 30 6.89 -6.67 18.43
N GLY A 31 7.96 -7.33 17.97
CA GLY A 31 8.66 -8.41 18.68
C GLY A 31 7.90 -9.73 18.76
N LYS A 32 6.61 -9.80 18.40
CA LYS A 32 5.82 -11.04 18.46
C LYS A 32 6.31 -12.05 17.41
N GLN A 33 6.51 -13.29 17.85
CA GLN A 33 6.89 -14.40 16.98
C GLN A 33 5.66 -14.99 16.27
N PHE A 34 5.76 -15.23 14.97
CA PHE A 34 4.76 -15.92 14.18
C PHE A 34 5.42 -16.97 13.26
N VAL A 35 4.69 -18.01 12.88
CA VAL A 35 5.22 -19.08 12.02
C VAL A 35 5.13 -18.60 10.57
N ALA A 36 6.27 -18.53 9.88
CA ALA A 36 6.25 -18.28 8.44
C ALA A 36 5.73 -19.54 7.73
N PRO A 37 4.72 -19.45 6.84
CA PRO A 37 4.28 -20.60 6.05
C PRO A 37 5.47 -21.23 5.32
N GLY A 38 5.59 -22.55 5.44
CA GLY A 38 6.62 -23.30 4.74
C GLY A 38 6.43 -23.12 3.25
N SER A 39 7.44 -22.64 2.53
CA SER A 39 7.45 -22.75 1.07
C SER A 39 7.45 -24.25 0.76
N LEU A 40 6.38 -24.75 0.16
CA LEU A 40 6.41 -26.03 -0.53
C LEU A 40 7.44 -25.89 -1.64
N ALA A 41 8.70 -26.21 -1.34
CA ALA A 41 9.72 -26.26 -2.36
C ALA A 41 9.27 -27.35 -3.35
N PRO A 42 9.19 -27.06 -4.66
CA PRO A 42 9.08 -28.12 -5.64
C PRO A 42 10.30 -29.02 -5.44
N SER A 43 10.06 -30.30 -5.15
CA SER A 43 11.09 -31.34 -5.13
C SER A 43 11.72 -31.40 -6.52
N THR A 44 12.74 -30.58 -6.75
CA THR A 44 13.65 -30.71 -7.88
C THR A 44 14.63 -31.84 -7.57
N ARG A 45 14.06 -33.04 -7.45
CA ARG A 45 14.78 -34.30 -7.65
C ARG A 45 13.96 -35.07 -8.67
N ALA A 46 14.13 -34.67 -9.93
CA ALA A 46 13.75 -35.50 -11.07
C ALA A 46 14.69 -36.72 -11.05
N GLY A 47 14.16 -37.86 -10.63
CA GLY A 47 14.86 -39.14 -10.62
C GLY A 47 14.35 -40.04 -9.52
N ASP A 48 13.27 -40.76 -9.83
CA ASP A 48 12.71 -41.92 -9.13
C ASP A 48 12.13 -41.70 -7.73
N ASP A 49 11.11 -42.52 -7.40
CA ASP A 49 10.51 -42.76 -6.08
C ASP A 49 9.18 -42.07 -5.74
N GLU A 50 8.20 -42.05 -6.65
CA GLU A 50 6.78 -41.80 -6.30
C GLU A 50 6.00 -43.08 -5.90
N ASP A 51 6.65 -44.23 -5.78
CA ASP A 51 6.01 -45.51 -5.43
C ASP A 51 6.23 -45.95 -3.96
N ASP A 52 6.93 -45.19 -3.13
CA ASP A 52 7.37 -45.63 -1.79
C ASP A 52 6.46 -45.15 -0.63
N TRP A 53 5.17 -44.97 -0.90
CA TRP A 53 4.18 -44.53 0.10
C TRP A 53 3.47 -45.70 0.83
N LEU A 54 3.91 -46.95 0.63
CA LEU A 54 3.29 -48.16 1.23
C LEU A 54 4.24 -49.08 2.02
N THR A 55 5.47 -48.68 2.27
CA THR A 55 6.46 -49.43 3.08
C THR A 55 6.54 -48.86 4.49
N LEU A 56 5.69 -49.41 5.37
CA LEU A 56 5.84 -49.28 6.82
C LEU A 56 7.04 -50.14 7.27
N ASP A 57 8.22 -49.54 7.35
CA ASP A 57 9.37 -50.15 8.03
C ASP A 57 9.41 -49.78 9.52
N ASP A 58 9.63 -50.81 10.33
CA ASP A 58 9.64 -50.83 11.80
C ASP A 58 10.71 -49.92 12.45
N PRO A 59 10.48 -49.46 13.70
CA PRO A 59 11.34 -48.49 14.37
C PRO A 59 12.70 -49.07 14.79
N LYS A 60 13.78 -48.45 14.31
CA LYS A 60 15.16 -48.69 14.73
C LYS A 60 15.48 -48.00 16.07
N PRO A 61 16.14 -48.66 17.04
CA PRO A 61 16.39 -48.10 18.38
C PRO A 61 17.52 -47.03 18.40
N PRO A 62 17.47 -46.07 19.34
CA PRO A 62 18.40 -44.93 19.39
C PRO A 62 19.75 -45.27 20.03
N ALA A 63 20.82 -44.69 19.46
CA ALA A 63 22.17 -44.67 20.02
C ALA A 63 22.40 -43.38 20.87
N PRO A 64 23.38 -43.38 21.80
CA PRO A 64 23.36 -42.56 23.02
C PRO A 64 23.99 -41.17 22.89
N LEU A 65 23.46 -40.26 23.71
CA LEU A 65 23.85 -38.86 23.91
C LEU A 65 25.24 -38.71 24.55
N THR A 66 26.01 -37.72 24.07
CA THR A 66 27.25 -37.24 24.70
C THR A 66 27.08 -35.80 25.17
N SER A 67 27.37 -35.55 26.46
CA SER A 67 27.33 -34.24 27.13
C SER A 67 28.68 -33.50 27.03
N PRO A 68 28.67 -32.17 27.14
CA PRO A 68 29.62 -31.47 28.03
C PRO A 68 28.86 -30.37 28.82
N SER A 69 29.07 -30.07 30.10
CA SER A 69 30.23 -29.89 30.98
C SER A 69 30.06 -28.49 31.60
N ARG A 70 29.95 -28.48 32.93
CA ARG A 70 29.76 -27.33 33.82
C ARG A 70 31.05 -26.50 33.92
N SER A 71 30.93 -25.20 34.15
CA SER A 71 31.93 -24.41 34.89
C SER A 71 31.27 -23.23 35.61
N SER A 72 31.82 -22.93 36.78
CA SER A 72 31.21 -22.21 37.91
C SER A 72 31.95 -20.90 38.25
N ALA A 73 31.26 -20.02 39.00
CA ALA A 73 31.77 -19.00 39.95
C ALA A 73 32.49 -17.77 39.33
N SER A 74 32.45 -16.53 39.85
CA SER A 74 32.37 -15.98 41.22
C SER A 74 32.19 -14.44 41.18
N GLY A 75 31.56 -13.82 42.20
CA GLY A 75 31.62 -12.36 42.50
C GLY A 75 32.95 -11.94 43.17
N PRO A 76 33.19 -10.67 43.62
CA PRO A 76 32.33 -9.87 44.52
C PRO A 76 32.37 -8.30 44.39
N SER A 77 31.68 -7.65 45.35
CA SER A 77 31.35 -6.24 45.72
C SER A 77 32.54 -5.35 46.22
N PRO A 78 32.39 -4.17 46.90
CA PRO A 78 31.90 -2.81 46.55
C PRO A 78 32.88 -1.64 46.92
N SER A 79 32.63 -0.38 46.52
CA SER A 79 33.17 0.88 47.13
C SER A 79 32.50 2.16 46.56
N GLY A 80 32.23 3.18 47.40
CA GLY A 80 31.61 4.47 47.05
C GLY A 80 32.61 5.64 46.77
N PRO A 81 32.31 6.90 47.18
CA PRO A 81 31.72 7.98 46.34
C PRO A 81 32.58 9.28 46.27
N ILE A 82 32.18 10.30 45.48
CA ILE A 82 32.40 11.78 45.67
C ILE A 82 31.63 12.63 44.61
N ASP A 83 31.28 13.85 45.02
CA ASP A 83 30.40 14.97 44.59
C ASP A 83 30.47 15.63 43.18
N GLY A 84 29.39 16.39 42.83
CA GLY A 84 29.50 17.74 42.23
C GLY A 84 28.44 18.25 41.21
N GLY A 85 27.38 18.95 41.66
CA GLY A 85 26.93 20.29 41.17
C GLY A 85 26.12 20.55 39.86
N ALA A 86 24.95 21.21 40.02
CA ALA A 86 24.38 22.37 39.25
C ALA A 86 23.08 22.23 38.37
N THR A 87 22.04 22.99 38.81
CA THR A 87 21.02 23.85 38.10
C THR A 87 19.99 23.26 37.11
N SER A 88 18.66 23.34 37.42
CA SER A 88 17.58 24.23 36.88
C SER A 88 16.86 23.61 35.66
N ASP A 89 15.56 23.68 35.35
CA ASP A 89 14.43 24.58 35.58
C ASP A 89 13.06 23.85 35.42
N ASP A 90 11.99 24.57 35.80
CA ASP A 90 10.58 24.25 36.01
C ASP A 90 9.73 23.70 34.81
N VAL A 91 8.70 22.91 35.13
CA VAL A 91 7.50 22.73 34.28
C VAL A 91 6.22 22.93 35.11
N HIS A 92 5.48 23.97 34.73
CA HIS A 92 4.15 24.32 35.24
C HIS A 92 3.06 23.41 34.66
N THR A 93 2.26 22.84 35.56
CA THR A 93 0.88 22.34 35.37
C THR A 93 -0.13 23.49 35.52
N LEU A 94 -1.01 23.69 34.53
CA LEU A 94 -2.35 24.29 34.63
C LEU A 94 -3.19 23.69 33.48
N SER A 95 -4.22 22.88 33.73
CA SER A 95 -5.59 23.20 34.21
C SER A 95 -6.55 23.61 33.08
N ASP A 96 -7.69 22.94 33.10
CA ASP A 96 -8.91 23.11 32.31
C ASP A 96 -9.42 24.56 32.24
N ASP A 97 -10.14 24.91 31.16
CA ASP A 97 -11.53 25.41 31.18
C ASP A 97 -11.92 26.15 29.87
N ASP A 98 -13.24 26.11 29.61
CA ASP A 98 -14.04 27.02 28.79
C ASP A 98 -14.20 26.78 27.27
N LEU A 99 -15.22 25.94 27.01
CA LEU A 99 -16.17 26.03 25.91
C LEU A 99 -16.76 27.44 25.77
N LEU A 100 -16.60 28.05 24.60
CA LEU A 100 -17.41 29.20 24.17
C LEU A 100 -18.10 28.88 22.84
N ASP A 101 -19.43 28.95 22.91
CA ASP A 101 -20.35 29.16 21.79
C ASP A 101 -20.03 30.49 21.09
N ASP A 102 -19.91 30.47 19.76
CA ASP A 102 -19.95 31.68 18.94
C ASP A 102 -20.98 31.50 17.82
N ASP A 103 -22.18 32.02 18.10
CA ASP A 103 -23.21 32.42 17.14
C ASP A 103 -22.69 33.60 16.31
N LEU A 104 -22.62 33.44 14.98
CA LEU A 104 -22.42 34.57 14.05
C LEU A 104 -23.68 34.81 13.22
N PRO A 105 -24.22 36.06 13.20
CA PRO A 105 -25.40 36.42 12.44
C PRO A 105 -25.11 36.75 10.97
N ASP A 106 -26.13 36.48 10.15
CA ASP A 106 -26.29 36.91 8.77
C ASP A 106 -26.31 38.44 8.63
N ASP A 107 -25.48 38.98 7.73
CA ASP A 107 -25.60 40.37 7.24
C ASP A 107 -25.70 40.38 5.71
N ASP A 108 -26.94 40.50 5.23
CA ASP A 108 -27.32 40.87 3.88
C ASP A 108 -27.14 42.39 3.67
N ALA A 109 -26.36 42.81 2.66
CA ALA A 109 -26.44 44.16 2.12
C ALA A 109 -26.23 44.18 0.58
N PRO A 110 -27.16 44.75 -0.20
CA PRO A 110 -27.07 44.82 -1.65
C PRO A 110 -26.28 46.06 -2.13
N LEU A 111 -25.18 45.83 -2.85
CA LEU A 111 -24.44 46.90 -3.51
C LEU A 111 -25.18 47.38 -4.77
N THR A 112 -25.63 48.63 -4.70
CA THR A 112 -26.28 49.40 -5.76
C THR A 112 -25.21 49.95 -6.71
N LEU A 113 -25.28 49.58 -7.99
CA LEU A 113 -24.45 50.14 -9.07
C LEU A 113 -25.03 51.48 -9.53
N GLN A 114 -24.22 52.55 -9.51
CA GLN A 114 -24.50 53.80 -10.25
C GLN A 114 -23.70 53.85 -11.56
N PRO A 115 -24.24 54.44 -12.64
CA PRO A 115 -23.57 54.55 -13.93
C PRO A 115 -22.76 55.85 -14.01
N VAL A 116 -21.51 55.76 -14.47
CA VAL A 116 -20.71 56.92 -14.85
C VAL A 116 -20.56 56.93 -16.37
N SER A 117 -20.89 58.08 -16.97
CA SER A 117 -20.69 58.42 -18.38
C SER A 117 -20.26 59.91 -18.46
N PRO A 118 -19.82 60.42 -19.61
CA PRO A 118 -18.42 60.69 -19.92
C PRO A 118 -18.06 62.19 -19.99
N GLY A 119 -16.78 62.52 -19.94
CA GLY A 119 -16.30 63.89 -20.19
C GLY A 119 -14.80 63.97 -20.46
N GLY A 120 -14.42 64.20 -21.72
CA GLY A 120 -13.12 64.80 -22.09
C GLY A 120 -13.07 66.30 -21.73
N PRO A 121 -11.93 67.01 -21.92
CA PRO A 121 -11.44 67.27 -23.28
C PRO A 121 -9.90 67.40 -23.45
N SER A 122 -9.51 67.38 -24.74
CA SER A 122 -8.43 68.13 -25.42
C SER A 122 -7.04 68.30 -24.78
N GLY A 123 -6.05 67.75 -25.48
CA GLY A 123 -4.65 68.17 -25.40
C GLY A 123 -3.86 67.72 -26.63
N SER A 124 -3.77 68.62 -27.61
CA SER A 124 -3.02 68.49 -28.86
C SER A 124 -1.50 68.46 -28.66
N GLY A 125 -0.80 67.53 -29.33
CA GLY A 125 0.65 67.56 -29.49
C GLY A 125 1.14 66.55 -30.54
N LYS A 126 1.57 67.05 -31.70
CA LYS A 126 2.17 66.29 -32.82
C LYS A 126 3.65 65.90 -32.49
N PRO A 127 4.24 64.95 -33.25
CA PRO A 127 5.40 64.15 -32.83
C PRO A 127 6.74 64.68 -33.37
N PRO A 128 7.85 64.08 -32.94
CA PRO A 128 8.99 63.86 -33.83
C PRO A 128 9.19 62.37 -34.13
N THR A 129 9.26 62.12 -35.43
CA THR A 129 9.88 60.97 -36.08
C THR A 129 11.34 60.80 -35.66
N SER A 130 11.73 59.58 -35.28
CA SER A 130 13.11 59.11 -35.48
C SER A 130 13.10 57.59 -35.70
N ASN A 131 13.50 57.22 -36.92
CA ASN A 131 13.92 55.90 -37.33
C ASN A 131 14.99 55.34 -36.38
N ALA A 132 14.80 54.11 -35.91
CA ALA A 132 15.88 53.18 -35.63
C ALA A 132 15.32 51.77 -35.89
N GLY A 133 15.91 51.07 -36.86
CA GLY A 133 15.54 49.71 -37.23
C GLY A 133 15.86 48.74 -36.10
N PHE A 134 14.94 47.80 -35.86
CA PHE A 134 15.19 46.60 -35.07
C PHE A 134 15.27 45.41 -36.01
N SER A 135 16.40 44.71 -35.96
CA SER A 135 16.65 43.46 -36.65
C SER A 135 15.89 42.31 -35.98
N GLU A 136 15.32 41.43 -36.79
CA GLU A 136 14.97 40.06 -36.41
C GLU A 136 16.21 39.34 -35.87
N GLY A 137 16.20 39.00 -34.57
CA GLY A 137 17.29 38.21 -34.00
C GLY A 137 17.33 38.17 -32.47
N ASP A 138 16.22 37.88 -31.78
CA ASP A 138 16.23 37.59 -30.33
C ASP A 138 15.15 36.56 -29.95
N LEU A 139 15.28 35.35 -30.50
CA LEU A 139 14.49 34.17 -30.11
C LEU A 139 15.41 32.96 -29.87
N ALA A 140 16.50 33.19 -29.14
CA ALA A 140 17.47 32.17 -28.75
C ALA A 140 18.07 32.46 -27.36
N ALA A 141 17.23 32.61 -26.33
CA ALA A 141 17.71 32.87 -24.95
C ALA A 141 16.82 32.26 -23.84
N LEU A 142 16.28 31.06 -24.04
CA LEU A 142 15.66 30.25 -22.97
C LEU A 142 16.17 28.79 -22.95
N GLY A 143 17.47 28.61 -23.22
CA GLY A 143 18.14 27.31 -23.22
C GLY A 143 19.43 27.29 -22.39
N SER A 144 19.48 28.00 -21.26
CA SER A 144 20.68 28.08 -20.42
C SER A 144 20.36 27.93 -18.92
N LEU A 145 19.99 26.71 -18.53
CA LEU A 145 20.20 26.20 -17.17
C LEU A 145 21.02 24.91 -17.30
N GLY A 146 22.33 25.10 -17.35
CA GLY A 146 23.33 24.06 -17.56
C GLY A 146 24.73 24.65 -17.63
N MET A 147 25.07 25.52 -16.68
CA MET A 147 26.45 25.91 -16.37
C MET A 147 26.75 25.44 -14.95
N LEU A 148 27.40 24.28 -14.85
CA LEU A 148 28.40 24.03 -13.82
C LEU A 148 29.72 23.89 -14.58
N ASP A 149 30.71 24.64 -14.12
CA ASP A 149 31.98 24.91 -14.78
C ASP A 149 32.82 23.64 -15.02
N ASP A 150 33.20 23.42 -16.28
CA ASP A 150 34.31 22.55 -16.69
C ASP A 150 35.47 23.44 -17.17
N ASP A 151 36.11 24.13 -16.22
CA ASP A 151 37.29 24.98 -16.46
C ASP A 151 38.56 24.35 -15.85
N PHE A 152 38.69 23.03 -16.00
CA PHE A 152 39.90 22.31 -15.60
C PHE A 152 40.17 21.16 -16.57
N LEU A 153 40.85 21.48 -17.68
CA LEU A 153 41.86 20.64 -18.39
C LEU A 153 42.09 21.20 -19.80
N GLN A 154 42.82 22.32 -19.91
CA GLN A 154 43.50 22.68 -21.17
C GLN A 154 44.88 23.24 -20.88
N SER A 155 45.84 22.33 -20.74
CA SER A 155 47.26 22.59 -20.93
C SER A 155 47.94 21.26 -21.18
N THR A 156 48.23 20.93 -22.43
CA THR A 156 49.57 20.47 -22.84
C THR A 156 49.65 20.27 -24.35
N ASP A 157 50.62 20.97 -24.91
CA ASP A 157 51.09 20.94 -26.28
C ASP A 157 51.95 19.69 -26.59
N THR A 158 51.76 19.18 -27.81
CA THR A 158 52.72 18.55 -28.75
C THR A 158 53.88 17.61 -28.28
N VAL A 159 53.77 16.32 -28.64
CA VAL A 159 54.67 15.42 -29.46
C VAL A 159 56.18 15.31 -29.08
N PRO A 160 56.88 14.12 -29.06
CA PRO A 160 56.80 13.00 -30.04
C PRO A 160 56.86 11.55 -29.53
N SER A 161 56.51 10.62 -30.43
CA SER A 161 56.80 9.16 -30.35
C SER A 161 58.30 8.85 -30.24
N PRO A 162 58.72 7.72 -29.63
CA PRO A 162 58.83 6.47 -30.41
C PRO A 162 58.68 5.13 -29.63
N THR A 163 58.65 4.04 -30.42
CA THR A 163 59.14 2.67 -30.14
C THR A 163 58.43 1.73 -29.14
N LEU A 164 57.76 0.74 -29.75
CA LEU A 164 57.86 -0.72 -29.53
C LEU A 164 58.54 -1.22 -28.24
N GLY A 165 57.80 -1.96 -27.41
CA GLY A 165 58.35 -2.75 -26.31
C GLY A 165 57.29 -3.54 -25.53
N THR A 166 57.21 -4.83 -25.79
CA THR A 166 56.56 -5.86 -24.97
C THR A 166 57.05 -5.84 -23.52
N ASN A 167 56.14 -5.91 -22.53
CA ASN A 167 56.23 -6.79 -21.35
C ASN A 167 55.09 -6.53 -20.35
N LEU A 168 54.36 -7.61 -19.98
CA LEU A 168 53.57 -7.70 -18.74
C LEU A 168 54.51 -7.72 -17.53
N PRO A 169 54.08 -7.15 -16.39
CA PRO A 169 53.74 -7.95 -15.20
C PRO A 169 52.45 -7.41 -14.51
N GLY A 170 51.60 -8.18 -13.85
CA GLY A 170 51.89 -9.19 -12.84
C GLY A 170 52.08 -8.52 -11.48
N ILE A 171 50.99 -8.16 -10.77
CA ILE A 171 51.08 -7.82 -9.33
C ILE A 171 49.81 -8.24 -8.57
N ASN A 172 50.06 -9.10 -7.59
CA ASN A 172 49.22 -9.51 -6.48
C ASN A 172 49.21 -8.43 -5.37
N GLU A 173 48.21 -8.55 -4.48
CA GLU A 173 48.21 -8.20 -3.04
C GLU A 173 48.36 -6.74 -2.59
N ALA A 174 47.29 -6.22 -1.99
CA ALA A 174 47.22 -5.50 -0.71
C ALA A 174 45.74 -5.06 -0.52
N SER A 175 44.89 -5.64 0.33
CA SER A 175 44.88 -5.67 1.80
C SER A 175 45.23 -4.33 2.47
N SER A 176 44.22 -3.50 2.74
CA SER A 176 44.26 -2.55 3.85
C SER A 176 42.85 -2.09 4.27
N ASN A 177 42.44 -2.58 5.44
CA ASN A 177 41.86 -1.81 6.55
C ASN A 177 40.70 -0.84 6.27
N PHE A 178 39.48 -1.31 6.55
CA PHE A 178 38.40 -0.45 7.02
C PHE A 178 38.25 -0.60 8.54
N PRO A 179 38.17 0.49 9.32
CA PRO A 179 37.97 0.40 10.76
C PRO A 179 36.50 0.14 11.09
N SER A 180 36.30 -0.84 11.98
CA SER A 180 35.04 -1.16 12.64
C SER A 180 34.54 0.01 13.49
N PHE A 181 33.27 0.35 13.34
CA PHE A 181 32.57 1.32 14.19
C PHE A 181 32.07 0.59 15.43
N ASP A 182 32.74 0.83 16.56
CA ASP A 182 32.42 0.24 17.87
C ASP A 182 31.43 1.17 18.60
N THR A 183 30.27 0.63 18.96
CA THR A 183 29.21 1.35 19.69
C THR A 183 29.20 0.86 21.12
N SER A 184 29.81 1.63 22.03
CA SER A 184 29.72 1.43 23.48
C SER A 184 29.88 2.77 24.21
N GLN A 185 29.25 2.89 25.38
CA GLN A 185 29.02 4.09 26.21
C GLN A 185 27.80 4.89 25.71
N ILE A 186 26.70 5.01 26.48
CA ILE A 186 26.65 5.65 27.80
C ILE A 186 25.60 4.96 28.68
N ASP A 187 26.03 4.48 29.85
CA ASP A 187 25.17 4.22 31.01
C ASP A 187 25.44 5.31 32.05
N GLY A 188 24.39 5.79 32.71
CA GLY A 188 24.47 6.71 33.84
C GLY A 188 23.21 6.63 34.69
N SER A 189 23.21 5.69 35.64
CA SER A 189 22.25 5.65 36.76
C SER A 189 22.77 6.50 37.92
N ALA A 190 21.90 7.15 38.69
CA ALA A 190 21.74 6.82 40.12
C ALA A 190 20.75 7.73 40.86
N SER A 191 20.08 7.08 41.80
CA SER A 191 19.16 7.57 42.82
C SER A 191 19.88 7.93 44.13
N GLY A 192 19.26 8.75 44.98
CA GLY A 192 19.55 8.84 46.43
C GLY A 192 18.91 10.10 47.03
N SER A 193 17.84 10.05 47.83
CA SER A 193 17.65 9.48 49.19
C SER A 193 18.20 10.37 50.32
N GLY A 194 17.31 10.68 51.28
CA GLY A 194 17.56 11.36 52.55
C GLY A 194 16.23 11.92 53.07
N ASP A 195 15.41 11.22 53.85
CA ASP A 195 15.55 10.72 55.23
C ASP A 195 15.25 11.80 56.30
N GLY A 196 14.47 11.41 57.32
CA GLY A 196 13.99 12.25 58.44
C GLY A 196 12.49 12.02 58.71
N SER A 197 12.12 11.28 59.77
CA SER A 197 11.79 11.81 61.11
C SER A 197 10.59 12.78 61.02
N SER A 198 9.40 12.55 61.60
CA SER A 198 9.07 12.24 63.00
C SER A 198 7.53 12.13 63.12
N ASP A 199 7.06 11.43 64.15
CA ASP A 199 5.87 11.67 65.00
C ASP A 199 4.63 12.38 64.40
N ASP A 200 3.45 11.72 64.46
CA ASP A 200 2.33 12.16 65.31
C ASP A 200 1.02 11.41 65.00
N ASP A 201 0.38 10.94 66.07
CA ASP A 201 -0.99 10.46 66.17
C ASP A 201 -2.02 11.51 65.69
N LEU A 202 -3.16 11.09 65.10
CA LEU A 202 -4.50 11.55 65.54
C LEU A 202 -5.67 10.96 64.71
N PHE A 203 -6.50 10.17 65.39
CA PHE A 203 -7.97 10.08 65.32
C PHE A 203 -8.72 10.13 63.96
N GLY A 204 -9.57 9.11 63.73
CA GLY A 204 -10.73 9.27 62.85
C GLY A 204 -11.50 8.01 62.48
N ASP A 205 -12.13 7.36 63.47
CA ASP A 205 -13.21 6.38 63.31
C ASP A 205 -14.34 6.88 62.36
N LEU A 206 -14.99 5.95 61.62
CA LEU A 206 -16.46 5.78 61.44
C LEU A 206 -16.82 4.77 60.30
N PRO A 207 -18.06 4.21 60.23
CA PRO A 207 -18.36 2.75 60.29
C PRO A 207 -18.78 2.08 58.95
N PRO A 208 -19.01 0.73 58.92
CA PRO A 208 -19.33 0.00 57.69
C PRO A 208 -20.83 0.05 57.33
N VAL A 209 -21.12 0.34 56.06
CA VAL A 209 -22.47 0.28 55.47
C VAL A 209 -22.78 -1.16 55.05
N GLN A 210 -23.80 -1.74 55.68
CA GLN A 210 -24.46 -2.98 55.26
C GLN A 210 -25.51 -2.68 54.19
N VAL A 211 -25.60 -3.54 53.17
CA VAL A 211 -26.75 -3.60 52.24
C VAL A 211 -27.13 -5.06 51.96
N PRO A 212 -28.42 -5.34 51.69
CA PRO A 212 -29.11 -6.52 52.23
C PRO A 212 -29.19 -7.72 51.29
N SER A 213 -29.12 -8.90 51.91
CA SER A 213 -29.44 -10.21 51.31
C SER A 213 -30.93 -10.32 50.98
N THR A 214 -31.25 -10.49 49.69
CA THR A 214 -32.55 -10.98 49.23
C THR A 214 -32.46 -12.48 48.97
N ALA A 215 -33.11 -13.25 49.85
CA ALA A 215 -33.34 -14.68 49.68
C ALA A 215 -34.45 -14.92 48.65
N GLY A 216 -34.13 -15.66 47.59
CA GLY A 216 -35.07 -16.07 46.55
C GLY A 216 -34.85 -17.54 46.20
N ASN A 217 -35.80 -18.38 46.62
CA ASN A 217 -35.88 -19.81 46.34
C ASN A 217 -35.82 -20.12 44.84
N ASN A 218 -34.98 -21.07 44.43
CA ASN A 218 -35.22 -21.84 43.21
C ASN A 218 -34.74 -23.28 43.38
N ALA A 219 -35.69 -24.18 43.20
CA ALA A 219 -35.61 -25.61 43.41
C ALA A 219 -34.74 -26.31 42.36
N GLY A 220 -34.17 -27.43 42.78
CA GLY A 220 -33.14 -28.19 42.10
C GLY A 220 -33.52 -28.65 40.69
N SER A 221 -32.80 -28.12 39.71
CA SER A 221 -32.50 -28.85 38.47
C SER A 221 -31.11 -29.44 38.67
N ALA A 222 -31.01 -30.77 38.75
CA ALA A 222 -29.77 -31.49 38.99
C ALA A 222 -28.74 -31.07 37.92
N ALA A 223 -27.75 -30.29 38.34
CA ALA A 223 -26.68 -29.84 37.48
C ALA A 223 -25.90 -31.07 37.00
N VAL A 224 -26.03 -31.39 35.71
CA VAL A 224 -25.15 -32.36 35.06
C VAL A 224 -23.73 -31.81 35.19
N ALA A 225 -22.87 -32.53 35.89
CA ALA A 225 -21.48 -32.15 36.09
C ALA A 225 -20.81 -32.02 34.72
N MET A 226 -20.46 -30.79 34.32
CA MET A 226 -19.69 -30.56 33.11
C MET A 226 -18.33 -31.26 33.22
N ASP A 227 -17.84 -31.76 32.09
CA ASP A 227 -16.50 -32.33 32.01
C ASP A 227 -15.50 -31.27 32.49
N PRO A 228 -14.75 -31.54 33.56
CA PRO A 228 -13.89 -30.56 34.18
C PRO A 228 -12.67 -30.20 33.30
N ASN A 229 -12.49 -30.82 32.14
CA ASN A 229 -11.49 -30.46 31.13
C ASN A 229 -12.04 -29.63 29.96
N GLN A 230 -13.34 -29.33 29.93
CA GLN A 230 -13.92 -28.53 28.85
C GLN A 230 -13.39 -27.08 28.89
N GLU A 231 -12.87 -26.61 27.76
CA GLU A 231 -12.36 -25.24 27.57
C GLU A 231 -13.46 -24.35 26.99
N PHE A 232 -13.58 -23.12 27.51
CA PHE A 232 -14.50 -22.11 26.98
C PHE A 232 -13.78 -20.78 26.76
N ARG A 233 -14.27 -20.01 25.79
CA ARG A 233 -13.69 -18.72 25.37
C ARG A 233 -14.24 -17.58 26.20
N LEU A 234 -13.36 -16.69 26.66
CA LEU A 234 -13.71 -15.43 27.32
C LEU A 234 -12.86 -14.28 26.75
N LYS A 235 -13.40 -13.06 26.76
CA LYS A 235 -12.68 -11.85 26.32
C LYS A 235 -12.04 -11.16 27.54
N CYS A 236 -10.80 -10.71 27.41
CA CYS A 236 -10.16 -9.89 28.44
C CYS A 236 -10.87 -8.52 28.51
N PRO A 237 -11.30 -8.06 29.70
CA PRO A 237 -12.01 -6.80 29.85
C PRO A 237 -11.10 -5.57 29.60
N ILE A 238 -9.78 -5.73 29.59
CA ILE A 238 -8.84 -4.63 29.39
C ILE A 238 -8.45 -4.46 27.92
N CYS A 239 -8.02 -5.53 27.24
CA CYS A 239 -7.53 -5.44 25.86
C CYS A 239 -8.43 -6.11 24.81
N GLY A 240 -9.52 -6.77 25.21
CA GLY A 240 -10.42 -7.47 24.29
C GLY A 240 -9.91 -8.81 23.74
N SER A 241 -8.68 -9.21 24.07
CA SER A 241 -8.09 -10.47 23.59
C SER A 241 -8.89 -11.71 24.03
N LEU A 242 -8.99 -12.70 23.14
CA LEU A 242 -9.68 -13.96 23.37
C LEU A 242 -8.78 -14.92 24.15
N MET A 243 -9.27 -15.35 25.32
CA MET A 243 -8.61 -16.28 26.22
C MET A 243 -9.42 -17.59 26.33
N TYR A 244 -8.74 -18.71 26.53
CA TYR A 244 -9.36 -20.00 26.79
C TYR A 244 -9.16 -20.37 28.25
N ALA A 245 -10.26 -20.62 28.97
CA ALA A 245 -10.22 -21.09 30.35
C ALA A 245 -10.89 -22.45 30.47
N LYS A 246 -10.36 -23.30 31.34
CA LYS A 246 -10.97 -24.59 31.67
C LYS A 246 -12.13 -24.38 32.65
N ALA A 247 -13.15 -25.23 32.59
CA ALA A 247 -14.28 -25.21 33.52
C ALA A 247 -13.84 -25.21 35.00
N ARG A 248 -12.75 -25.91 35.36
CA ARG A 248 -12.15 -25.89 36.72
C ARG A 248 -11.56 -24.54 37.17
N GLN A 249 -11.31 -23.64 36.23
CA GLN A 249 -10.78 -22.30 36.50
C GLN A 249 -11.89 -21.27 36.68
N ALA A 250 -13.16 -21.65 36.54
CA ALA A 250 -14.29 -20.79 36.84
C ALA A 250 -14.16 -20.20 38.26
N GLY A 251 -14.25 -18.87 38.37
CA GLY A 251 -14.09 -18.12 39.62
C GLY A 251 -12.64 -17.80 40.00
N LYS A 252 -11.63 -18.43 39.37
CA LYS A 252 -10.21 -18.08 39.57
C LYS A 252 -9.80 -16.94 38.65
N GLN A 253 -8.74 -16.22 39.03
CA GLN A 253 -8.12 -15.21 38.18
C GLN A 253 -7.04 -15.87 37.31
N ILE A 254 -7.08 -15.64 36.00
CA ILE A 254 -6.07 -16.10 35.05
C ILE A 254 -5.41 -14.89 34.38
N LYS A 255 -4.13 -15.01 34.06
CA LYS A 255 -3.37 -13.91 33.45
C LYS A 255 -3.64 -13.83 31.95
N CYS A 256 -3.96 -12.65 31.44
CA CYS A 256 -4.11 -12.40 30.01
C CYS A 256 -2.77 -12.55 29.29
N GLY A 257 -2.74 -13.29 28.18
CA GLY A 257 -1.51 -13.51 27.39
C GLY A 257 -1.02 -12.26 26.66
N ASP A 258 -1.88 -11.26 26.44
CA ASP A 258 -1.51 -10.04 25.72
C ASP A 258 -1.21 -8.86 26.65
N CYS A 259 -2.13 -8.50 27.56
CA CYS A 259 -1.95 -7.34 28.44
C CYS A 259 -1.47 -7.70 29.86
N HIS A 260 -1.27 -8.98 30.15
CA HIS A 260 -0.75 -9.47 31.43
C HIS A 260 -1.62 -9.15 32.66
N SER A 261 -2.84 -8.64 32.47
CA SER A 261 -3.79 -8.36 33.54
C SER A 261 -4.45 -9.64 34.07
N LEU A 262 -4.90 -9.60 35.32
CA LEU A 262 -5.59 -10.71 35.97
C LEU A 262 -7.09 -10.64 35.67
N VAL A 263 -7.60 -11.60 34.90
CA VAL A 263 -9.00 -11.67 34.49
C VAL A 263 -9.73 -12.75 35.29
N LYS A 264 -10.83 -12.38 35.95
CA LYS A 264 -11.68 -13.33 36.69
C LYS A 264 -12.53 -14.13 35.70
N VAL A 265 -12.35 -15.45 35.69
CA VAL A 265 -13.06 -16.36 34.79
C VAL A 265 -14.52 -16.48 35.23
N PRO A 266 -15.52 -16.13 34.39
CA PRO A 266 -16.93 -16.29 34.72
C PRO A 266 -17.33 -17.77 34.81
N GLN A 267 -18.44 -18.07 35.49
CA GLN A 267 -18.96 -19.44 35.50
C GLN A 267 -19.41 -19.84 34.08
N PRO A 268 -19.07 -21.06 33.62
CA PRO A 268 -19.42 -21.49 32.27
C PRO A 268 -20.95 -21.53 32.10
N PRO A 269 -21.47 -21.06 30.95
CA PRO A 269 -22.89 -21.14 30.67
C PRO A 269 -23.33 -22.60 30.65
N LYS A 270 -24.45 -22.92 31.30
CA LYS A 270 -25.00 -24.29 31.36
C LYS A 270 -25.40 -24.74 29.96
N VAL A 271 -24.52 -25.47 29.28
CA VAL A 271 -24.81 -26.10 28.00
C VAL A 271 -25.95 -27.09 28.24
N LYS A 272 -27.10 -26.86 27.60
CA LYS A 272 -28.18 -27.85 27.57
C LYS A 272 -27.62 -29.09 26.87
N PRO A 273 -27.70 -30.28 27.47
CA PRO A 273 -27.15 -31.49 26.86
C PRO A 273 -27.79 -31.66 25.47
N VAL A 274 -26.96 -31.51 24.43
CA VAL A 274 -27.34 -31.87 23.07
C VAL A 274 -27.54 -33.37 23.11
N GLN A 275 -28.74 -33.82 22.77
CA GLN A 275 -29.15 -35.21 22.78
C GLN A 275 -28.13 -36.01 21.98
N SER A 276 -27.37 -36.87 22.66
CA SER A 276 -26.28 -37.63 22.07
C SER A 276 -26.83 -38.49 20.94
N VAL A 277 -26.43 -38.15 19.71
CA VAL A 277 -26.61 -39.03 18.56
C VAL A 277 -25.79 -40.30 18.82
N PRO A 278 -26.36 -41.50 18.69
CA PRO A 278 -25.67 -42.76 18.99
C PRO A 278 -24.34 -42.92 18.23
N SER A 279 -23.36 -43.48 18.93
CA SER A 279 -22.01 -43.79 18.43
C SER A 279 -22.03 -44.65 17.15
N PRO A 280 -21.16 -44.38 16.15
CA PRO A 280 -21.10 -45.09 14.88
C PRO A 280 -20.36 -46.45 14.91
N ASP A 281 -19.99 -46.99 16.09
CA ASP A 281 -19.17 -48.20 16.18
C ASP A 281 -19.94 -49.54 16.09
N GLU A 282 -21.28 -49.51 16.05
CA GLU A 282 -22.04 -50.66 15.61
C GLU A 282 -22.25 -50.57 14.10
N GLY A 283 -21.40 -51.29 13.36
CA GLY A 283 -21.53 -51.52 11.92
C GLY A 283 -22.85 -52.23 11.58
N TYR A 284 -23.96 -51.49 11.63
CA TYR A 284 -25.15 -51.83 10.89
C TYR A 284 -24.83 -51.62 9.42
N SER A 285 -24.59 -52.74 8.74
CA SER A 285 -24.75 -52.83 7.30
C SER A 285 -26.14 -52.31 6.96
N PHE A 286 -26.23 -51.04 6.56
CA PHE A 286 -27.39 -50.52 5.88
C PHE A 286 -27.45 -51.24 4.54
N ALA A 287 -28.09 -52.40 4.53
CA ALA A 287 -28.69 -52.92 3.31
C ALA A 287 -29.58 -51.79 2.78
N LEU A 288 -29.21 -51.21 1.64
CA LEU A 288 -30.08 -50.33 0.86
C LEU A 288 -31.28 -51.16 0.41
N GLN A 289 -32.20 -51.41 1.30
CA GLN A 289 -33.54 -51.81 0.95
C GLN A 289 -34.23 -50.51 0.58
N ALA A 290 -34.31 -50.26 -0.73
CA ALA A 290 -35.04 -49.14 -1.30
C ALA A 290 -36.40 -49.06 -0.60
N PRO A 291 -36.66 -48.01 0.21
CA PRO A 291 -37.92 -47.92 0.90
C PRO A 291 -39.00 -47.74 -0.16
N ALA A 292 -39.92 -48.71 -0.21
CA ALA A 292 -41.14 -48.58 -0.96
C ALA A 292 -41.80 -47.25 -0.54
N THR A 293 -42.05 -46.42 -1.55
CA THR A 293 -42.64 -45.10 -1.45
C THR A 293 -44.03 -45.19 -0.82
N GLU A 294 -44.13 -44.93 0.48
CA GLU A 294 -45.44 -44.73 1.10
C GLU A 294 -45.39 -43.56 2.08
N ASN A 295 -45.76 -42.39 1.55
CA ASN A 295 -46.40 -41.26 2.22
C ASN A 295 -45.90 -40.92 3.64
N LYS A 296 -44.61 -40.61 3.78
CA LYS A 296 -44.12 -39.93 4.98
C LYS A 296 -44.49 -38.43 4.90
N PRO A 297 -45.24 -37.87 5.87
CA PRO A 297 -45.61 -36.45 5.86
C PRO A 297 -44.37 -35.56 5.79
N THR A 298 -44.39 -34.61 4.86
CA THR A 298 -43.31 -33.65 4.62
C THR A 298 -42.93 -32.95 5.92
N ASP A 299 -41.76 -33.29 6.46
CA ASP A 299 -41.22 -32.66 7.65
C ASP A 299 -40.89 -31.19 7.32
N PRO A 300 -41.46 -30.19 8.00
CA PRO A 300 -41.28 -28.77 7.66
C PRO A 300 -39.81 -28.31 7.67
N TYR A 301 -38.92 -29.07 8.32
CA TYR A 301 -37.49 -28.77 8.34
C TYR A 301 -36.71 -29.29 7.13
N GLN A 302 -37.24 -30.25 6.36
CA GLN A 302 -36.58 -30.72 5.12
C GLN A 302 -36.74 -29.73 3.96
N LYS A 303 -37.77 -28.88 3.98
CA LYS A 303 -37.90 -27.80 2.98
C LYS A 303 -36.77 -26.76 3.09
N ASN A 304 -36.29 -26.47 4.30
CA ASN A 304 -35.22 -25.49 4.51
C ASN A 304 -33.84 -25.97 4.04
N ALA A 305 -33.53 -27.27 4.18
CA ALA A 305 -32.22 -27.77 3.75
C ALA A 305 -32.06 -27.76 2.23
N ASN A 306 -33.09 -28.18 1.50
CA ASN A 306 -33.07 -28.13 0.04
C ASN A 306 -33.16 -26.70 -0.50
N GLU A 307 -33.86 -25.79 0.20
CA GLU A 307 -33.88 -24.36 -0.14
C GLU A 307 -32.53 -23.69 0.10
N LEU A 308 -31.83 -24.02 1.20
CA LEU A 308 -30.46 -23.55 1.46
C LEU A 308 -29.45 -24.12 0.46
N LEU A 309 -29.59 -25.40 0.07
CA LEU A 309 -28.72 -26.00 -0.96
C LEU A 309 -29.03 -25.42 -2.35
N ALA A 310 -30.29 -25.16 -2.67
CA ALA A 310 -30.68 -24.50 -3.92
C ALA A 310 -30.25 -23.03 -3.94
N GLN A 311 -30.30 -22.33 -2.80
CA GLN A 311 -29.83 -20.95 -2.67
C GLN A 311 -28.30 -20.89 -2.73
N ALA A 312 -27.59 -21.81 -2.07
CA ALA A 312 -26.14 -21.93 -2.18
C ALA A 312 -25.70 -22.36 -3.58
N ALA A 313 -26.46 -23.22 -4.26
CA ALA A 313 -26.22 -23.57 -5.66
C ALA A 313 -26.52 -22.39 -6.59
N ALA A 314 -27.56 -21.59 -6.32
CA ALA A 314 -27.87 -20.39 -7.09
C ALA A 314 -26.88 -19.24 -6.82
N GLU A 315 -26.35 -19.12 -5.61
CA GLU A 315 -25.27 -18.20 -5.26
C GLU A 315 -23.96 -18.65 -5.88
N ARG A 316 -23.63 -19.95 -5.80
CA ARG A 316 -22.55 -20.52 -6.61
C ARG A 316 -22.78 -20.25 -8.07
N ASP A 317 -23.94 -20.49 -8.67
CA ASP A 317 -24.13 -20.21 -10.10
C ASP A 317 -24.08 -18.71 -10.43
N LYS A 318 -24.33 -17.81 -9.46
CA LYS A 318 -24.14 -16.36 -9.62
C LYS A 318 -22.68 -15.93 -9.45
N GLU A 319 -21.90 -16.62 -8.62
CA GLU A 319 -20.45 -16.41 -8.42
C GLU A 319 -19.59 -17.15 -9.46
N THR A 320 -20.08 -18.31 -9.93
CA THR A 320 -19.41 -19.28 -10.82
C THR A 320 -19.88 -19.14 -12.25
N LYS A 321 -21.01 -18.46 -12.56
CA LYS A 321 -21.13 -17.80 -13.87
C LYS A 321 -20.16 -16.64 -13.82
N PRO A 322 -18.97 -16.76 -14.44
CA PRO A 322 -18.05 -15.67 -14.46
C PRO A 322 -18.77 -14.62 -15.30
N LYS A 323 -19.16 -13.49 -14.70
CA LYS A 323 -19.49 -12.27 -15.44
C LYS A 323 -18.28 -11.74 -16.25
N GLN A 324 -17.26 -12.56 -16.47
CA GLN A 324 -15.92 -12.17 -16.84
C GLN A 324 -15.28 -13.06 -17.93
N SER A 325 -15.87 -14.19 -18.33
CA SER A 325 -15.20 -15.13 -19.24
C SER A 325 -15.72 -15.16 -20.69
N LEU A 326 -16.73 -14.37 -21.06
CA LEU A 326 -17.31 -14.41 -22.43
C LEU A 326 -17.36 -13.08 -23.17
N ASP A 327 -16.79 -12.01 -22.60
CA ASP A 327 -16.65 -10.70 -23.25
C ASP A 327 -15.18 -10.22 -23.18
N MET A 328 -14.25 -11.16 -23.37
CA MET A 328 -12.80 -11.00 -23.23
C MET A 328 -12.10 -10.50 -24.51
N ASP A 329 -12.83 -9.98 -25.51
CA ASP A 329 -12.21 -9.59 -26.80
C ASP A 329 -12.35 -8.11 -27.18
N VAL A 330 -13.06 -7.29 -26.39
CA VAL A 330 -13.00 -5.84 -26.58
C VAL A 330 -12.88 -5.16 -25.20
N PRO A 331 -11.70 -4.68 -24.80
CA PRO A 331 -11.60 -3.75 -23.68
C PRO A 331 -12.57 -2.61 -23.93
N SER A 332 -13.58 -2.51 -23.06
CA SER A 332 -14.38 -1.30 -23.03
C SER A 332 -13.49 -0.17 -22.53
N VAL A 333 -12.94 0.60 -23.47
CA VAL A 333 -12.17 1.84 -23.20
C VAL A 333 -12.93 2.73 -22.22
N GLY A 334 -14.27 2.71 -22.28
CA GLY A 334 -15.15 3.38 -21.33
C GLY A 334 -15.01 2.90 -19.89
N ARG A 335 -14.85 1.59 -19.63
CA ARG A 335 -14.63 1.07 -18.27
C ARG A 335 -13.24 1.42 -17.76
N TRP A 336 -12.23 1.36 -18.63
CA TRP A 336 -10.87 1.79 -18.29
C TRP A 336 -10.85 3.29 -17.95
N LEU A 337 -11.42 4.14 -18.79
CA LEU A 337 -11.56 5.58 -18.55
C LEU A 337 -12.38 5.87 -17.28
N ALA A 338 -13.50 5.20 -17.07
CA ALA A 338 -14.29 5.34 -15.85
C ALA A 338 -13.50 4.96 -14.59
N GLY A 339 -12.61 3.98 -14.70
CA GLY A 339 -11.67 3.62 -13.65
C GLY A 339 -10.63 4.70 -13.38
N VAL A 340 -10.04 5.28 -14.42
CA VAL A 340 -9.01 6.34 -14.34
C VAL A 340 -9.58 7.65 -13.81
N PHE A 341 -10.73 8.08 -14.33
CA PHE A 341 -11.39 9.31 -13.93
C PHE A 341 -12.28 9.16 -12.69
N GLY A 342 -12.53 7.93 -12.24
CA GLY A 342 -13.36 7.66 -11.05
C GLY A 342 -12.84 8.36 -9.79
N ILE A 343 -11.50 8.47 -9.66
CA ILE A 343 -10.86 9.13 -8.51
C ILE A 343 -11.13 10.65 -8.45
N PHE A 344 -11.43 11.29 -9.58
CA PHE A 344 -11.78 12.72 -9.61
C PHE A 344 -13.20 13.00 -9.09
N LYS A 345 -13.99 11.97 -8.76
CA LYS A 345 -15.24 12.14 -8.02
C LYS A 345 -14.99 12.41 -6.54
N ASP A 346 -13.79 12.11 -6.04
CA ASP A 346 -13.38 12.47 -4.69
C ASP A 346 -13.18 13.99 -4.59
N SER A 347 -13.88 14.62 -3.65
CA SER A 347 -13.77 16.06 -3.39
C SER A 347 -12.36 16.43 -2.93
N GLY A 348 -11.65 15.53 -2.26
CA GLY A 348 -10.27 15.75 -1.83
C GLY A 348 -9.33 16.00 -3.01
N VAL A 349 -9.48 15.22 -4.10
CA VAL A 349 -8.66 15.36 -5.31
C VAL A 349 -8.93 16.67 -6.03
N ILE A 350 -10.21 17.05 -6.16
CA ILE A 350 -10.60 18.33 -6.78
C ILE A 350 -10.05 19.51 -5.96
N LEU A 351 -10.18 19.46 -4.63
CA LEU A 351 -9.71 20.52 -3.74
C LEU A 351 -8.19 20.71 -3.86
N HIS A 352 -7.41 19.63 -3.77
CA HIS A 352 -5.95 19.69 -3.92
C HIS A 352 -5.54 20.16 -5.31
N TRP A 353 -6.23 19.71 -6.37
CA TRP A 353 -5.97 20.18 -7.73
C TRP A 353 -6.14 21.69 -7.85
N ILE A 354 -7.23 22.26 -7.33
CA ILE A 354 -7.51 23.70 -7.38
C ILE A 354 -6.48 24.49 -6.55
N ILE A 355 -6.19 24.03 -5.32
CA ILE A 355 -5.24 24.71 -4.42
C ILE A 355 -3.83 24.72 -5.03
N LEU A 356 -3.31 23.56 -5.45
CA LEU A 356 -1.97 23.46 -6.01
C LEU A 356 -1.82 24.24 -7.31
N SER A 357 -2.84 24.20 -8.18
CA SER A 357 -2.84 24.97 -9.42
C SER A 357 -2.85 26.47 -9.15
N SER A 358 -3.62 26.93 -8.17
CA SER A 358 -3.69 28.35 -7.80
C SER A 358 -2.38 28.85 -7.20
N LEU A 359 -1.76 28.06 -6.32
CA LEU A 359 -0.48 28.38 -5.69
C LEU A 359 0.69 28.42 -6.69
N LEU A 360 0.63 27.63 -7.76
CA LEU A 360 1.62 27.67 -8.83
C LEU A 360 1.32 28.79 -9.85
N ALA A 361 0.04 28.97 -10.22
CA ALA A 361 -0.37 29.93 -11.24
C ALA A 361 -0.26 31.39 -10.79
N GLY A 362 -0.53 31.69 -9.51
CA GLY A 362 -0.47 33.07 -8.99
C GLY A 362 0.91 33.71 -9.14
N PRO A 363 1.99 33.12 -8.58
CA PRO A 363 3.35 33.61 -8.73
C PRO A 363 3.81 33.64 -10.19
N ALA A 364 3.44 32.65 -11.00
CA ALA A 364 3.79 32.62 -12.42
C ALA A 364 3.12 33.76 -13.21
N ALA A 365 1.84 34.04 -12.97
CA ALA A 365 1.13 35.15 -13.59
C ALA A 365 1.67 36.50 -13.13
N PHE A 366 2.02 36.62 -11.84
CA PHE A 366 2.64 37.83 -11.29
C PHE A 366 4.03 38.08 -11.88
N ALA A 367 4.86 37.04 -12.00
CA ALA A 367 6.16 37.10 -12.67
C ALA A 367 6.05 37.60 -14.11
N TYR A 368 5.12 37.00 -14.84
CA TYR A 368 4.85 37.33 -16.23
C TYR A 368 4.42 38.79 -16.39
N ALA A 369 3.63 39.33 -15.45
CA ALA A 369 3.15 40.71 -15.50
C ALA A 369 4.22 41.77 -15.15
N GLN A 370 5.23 41.41 -14.34
CA GLN A 370 6.23 42.36 -13.83
C GLN A 370 7.51 42.42 -14.68
N GLU A 371 7.70 41.50 -15.63
CA GLU A 371 8.86 41.42 -16.53
C GLU A 371 10.24 41.48 -15.83
N SER A 372 10.30 41.15 -14.54
CA SER A 372 11.53 41.27 -13.75
C SER A 372 12.29 39.95 -13.70
N THR A 373 13.52 39.95 -14.20
CA THR A 373 14.45 38.80 -14.19
C THR A 373 14.59 38.09 -12.83
N PRO A 374 14.78 38.78 -11.68
CA PRO A 374 14.93 38.08 -10.39
C PRO A 374 13.66 37.33 -9.98
N LEU A 375 12.49 37.81 -10.39
CA LEU A 375 11.21 37.19 -10.07
C LEU A 375 11.03 35.89 -10.88
N TYR A 376 11.48 35.86 -12.14
CA TYR A 376 11.54 34.61 -12.91
C TYR A 376 12.44 33.56 -12.26
N LEU A 377 13.62 33.94 -11.76
CA LEU A 377 14.49 33.02 -11.02
C LEU A 377 13.79 32.48 -9.76
N GLY A 378 13.09 33.35 -9.03
CA GLY A 378 12.26 32.95 -7.88
C GLY A 378 11.16 31.96 -8.25
N VAL A 379 10.44 32.20 -9.36
CA VAL A 379 9.40 31.29 -9.86
C VAL A 379 9.97 29.95 -10.30
N MET A 380 11.19 29.90 -10.85
CA MET A 380 11.83 28.62 -11.20
C MET A 380 12.07 27.76 -9.95
N ILE A 381 12.63 28.34 -8.89
CA ILE A 381 12.85 27.63 -7.62
C ILE A 381 11.51 27.21 -7.01
N TRP A 382 10.53 28.13 -6.99
CA TRP A 382 9.18 27.86 -6.53
C TRP A 382 8.51 26.71 -7.30
N SER A 383 8.67 26.67 -8.62
CA SER A 383 8.11 25.63 -9.48
C SER A 383 8.72 24.26 -9.20
N VAL A 384 10.01 24.19 -8.87
CA VAL A 384 10.65 22.93 -8.44
C VAL A 384 10.02 22.47 -7.13
N LEU A 385 9.94 23.33 -6.11
CA LEU A 385 9.35 23.00 -4.81
C LEU A 385 7.88 22.56 -4.94
N PHE A 386 7.08 23.26 -5.75
CA PHE A 386 5.70 22.89 -6.02
C PHE A 386 5.57 21.63 -6.86
N GLY A 387 6.50 21.40 -7.79
CA GLY A 387 6.58 20.17 -8.56
C GLY A 387 6.73 18.95 -7.65
N VAL A 388 7.58 19.04 -6.61
CA VAL A 388 7.71 18.00 -5.58
C VAL A 388 6.37 17.72 -4.90
N LEU A 389 5.67 18.76 -4.47
CA LEU A 389 4.38 18.64 -3.78
C LEU A 389 3.32 18.01 -4.69
N VAL A 390 3.22 18.45 -5.95
CA VAL A 390 2.29 17.89 -6.95
C VAL A 390 2.59 16.41 -7.21
N ILE A 391 3.87 16.03 -7.32
CA ILE A 391 4.28 14.64 -7.49
C ILE A 391 3.92 13.79 -6.27
N SER A 392 4.13 14.31 -5.05
CA SER A 392 3.75 13.62 -3.81
C SER A 392 2.23 13.39 -3.72
N CYS A 393 1.43 14.40 -4.06
CA CYS A 393 -0.03 14.22 -4.19
C CYS A 393 -0.39 13.19 -5.27
N GLY A 394 0.35 13.18 -6.40
CA GLY A 394 0.22 12.17 -7.44
C GLY A 394 0.45 10.75 -6.92
N PHE A 395 1.45 10.54 -6.07
CA PHE A 395 1.71 9.24 -5.44
C PHE A 395 0.58 8.78 -4.52
N ALA A 396 0.01 9.68 -3.71
CA ALA A 396 -1.14 9.35 -2.86
C ALA A 396 -2.34 8.88 -3.71
N ILE A 397 -2.60 9.57 -4.83
CA ILE A 397 -3.63 9.17 -5.80
C ILE A 397 -3.31 7.80 -6.40
N MET A 398 -2.06 7.57 -6.84
CA MET A 398 -1.63 6.30 -7.43
C MET A 398 -1.81 5.14 -6.44
N GLN A 399 -1.44 5.32 -5.18
CA GLN A 399 -1.59 4.30 -4.13
C GLN A 399 -3.07 4.04 -3.80
N ALA A 400 -3.89 5.08 -3.66
CA ALA A 400 -5.33 4.93 -3.44
C ALA A 400 -6.00 4.14 -4.59
N VAL A 401 -5.66 4.48 -5.84
CA VAL A 401 -6.20 3.82 -7.04
C VAL A 401 -5.70 2.38 -7.15
N ALA A 402 -4.43 2.11 -6.83
CA ALA A 402 -3.88 0.75 -6.81
C ALA A 402 -4.56 -0.14 -5.77
N ASN A 403 -4.97 0.43 -4.63
CA ASN A 403 -5.67 -0.27 -3.54
C ASN A 403 -7.21 -0.31 -3.71
N GLN A 404 -7.74 0.23 -4.82
CA GLN A 404 -9.18 0.39 -5.05
C GLN A 404 -9.93 1.18 -3.96
N LEU A 405 -9.26 2.14 -3.32
CA LEU A 405 -9.94 3.04 -2.40
C LEU A 405 -10.78 4.04 -3.19
N GLU A 406 -12.01 4.29 -2.73
CA GLU A 406 -12.91 5.28 -3.33
C GLU A 406 -12.49 6.72 -3.02
N SER A 407 -11.71 6.92 -1.96
CA SER A 407 -11.17 8.19 -1.53
C SER A 407 -9.70 8.10 -1.13
N VAL A 408 -8.98 9.21 -1.29
CA VAL A 408 -7.59 9.35 -0.84
C VAL A 408 -7.62 9.78 0.63
N THR A 409 -7.32 8.87 1.55
CA THR A 409 -7.30 9.18 3.00
C THR A 409 -5.99 9.81 3.43
N ASP A 410 -4.88 9.41 2.80
CA ASP A 410 -3.54 9.73 3.26
C ASP A 410 -2.91 10.77 2.33
N TRP A 411 -3.38 12.01 2.45
CA TRP A 411 -2.75 13.14 1.77
C TRP A 411 -1.38 13.41 2.39
N PRO A 412 -0.37 13.77 1.59
CA PRO A 412 0.91 14.19 2.14
C PRO A 412 0.66 15.40 3.05
N THR A 413 0.93 15.22 4.35
CA THR A 413 0.88 16.30 5.34
C THR A 413 1.95 17.34 5.01
N MET A 414 1.90 18.53 5.63
CA MET A 414 2.92 19.58 5.49
C MET A 414 4.26 19.22 6.17
N ASP A 415 4.72 17.98 5.97
CA ASP A 415 5.97 17.42 6.50
C ASP A 415 6.94 17.14 5.33
N PRO A 416 7.83 18.10 4.99
CA PRO A 416 8.75 17.98 3.85
C PRO A 416 9.59 16.69 3.77
N PRO A 417 10.07 16.11 4.88
CA PRO A 417 10.78 14.82 4.86
C PRO A 417 9.97 13.68 4.24
N ALA A 418 8.66 13.61 4.48
CA ALA A 418 7.81 12.55 3.93
C ALA A 418 7.66 12.68 2.40
N TRP A 419 7.68 13.90 1.87
CA TRP A 419 7.63 14.16 0.43
C TRP A 419 8.91 13.72 -0.26
N PHE A 420 10.05 13.86 0.43
CA PHE A 420 11.36 13.62 -0.13
C PHE A 420 11.57 12.15 -0.52
N GLU A 421 11.04 11.20 0.25
CA GLU A 421 11.13 9.78 -0.07
C GLU A 421 10.47 9.46 -1.42
N GLN A 422 9.23 9.91 -1.60
CA GLN A 422 8.47 9.72 -2.84
C GLN A 422 9.10 10.47 -4.01
N LEU A 423 9.59 11.68 -3.75
CA LEU A 423 10.29 12.49 -4.75
C LEU A 423 11.54 11.78 -5.27
N MET A 424 12.36 11.24 -4.37
CA MET A 424 13.60 10.58 -4.74
C MET A 424 13.34 9.40 -5.69
N VAL A 425 12.26 8.64 -5.48
CA VAL A 425 11.86 7.56 -6.40
C VAL A 425 11.55 8.13 -7.80
N VAL A 426 10.74 9.18 -7.92
CA VAL A 426 10.39 9.77 -9.23
C VAL A 426 11.57 10.44 -9.90
N VAL A 427 12.39 11.18 -9.14
CA VAL A 427 13.59 11.84 -9.68
C VAL A 427 14.57 10.80 -10.19
N MET A 428 14.81 9.72 -9.45
CA MET A 428 15.71 8.65 -9.86
C MET A 428 15.16 7.87 -11.06
N ALA A 429 13.87 7.53 -11.07
CA ALA A 429 13.23 6.90 -12.23
C ALA A 429 13.33 7.78 -13.48
N THR A 430 13.08 9.09 -13.33
CA THR A 430 13.19 10.06 -14.43
C THR A 430 14.63 10.21 -14.91
N ALA A 431 15.58 10.33 -13.99
CA ALA A 431 17.00 10.43 -14.31
C ALA A 431 17.50 9.18 -15.05
N MET A 432 17.10 7.98 -14.60
CA MET A 432 17.46 6.73 -15.27
C MET A 432 16.82 6.59 -16.65
N ALA A 433 15.62 7.12 -16.85
CA ALA A 433 14.96 7.15 -18.16
C ALA A 433 15.59 8.19 -19.11
N ALA A 434 15.98 9.35 -18.58
CA ALA A 434 16.44 10.50 -19.36
C ALA A 434 17.95 10.50 -19.64
N ALA A 435 18.78 9.95 -18.74
CA ALA A 435 20.23 10.03 -18.86
C ALA A 435 20.78 9.27 -20.08
N PRO A 436 20.41 8.01 -20.36
CA PRO A 436 20.91 7.29 -21.53
C PRO A 436 20.63 8.01 -22.87
N PRO A 437 19.38 8.41 -23.20
CA PRO A 437 19.11 9.10 -24.46
C PRO A 437 19.79 10.47 -24.54
N PHE A 438 19.90 11.21 -23.43
CA PHE A 438 20.59 12.49 -23.39
C PHE A 438 22.09 12.34 -23.68
N VAL A 439 22.77 11.37 -23.05
CA VAL A 439 24.20 11.09 -23.29
C VAL A 439 24.42 10.66 -24.74
N VAL A 440 23.56 9.80 -25.28
CA VAL A 440 23.62 9.38 -26.69
C VAL A 440 23.48 10.60 -27.61
N CYS A 441 22.46 11.43 -27.43
CA CYS A 441 22.27 12.63 -28.26
C CYS A 441 23.44 13.62 -28.18
N LYS A 442 24.03 13.81 -27.00
CA LYS A 442 25.21 14.66 -26.82
C LYS A 442 26.44 14.08 -27.51
N LEU A 443 26.67 12.77 -27.39
CA LEU A 443 27.79 12.09 -28.03
C LEU A 443 27.74 12.18 -29.57
N PHE A 444 26.53 12.15 -30.15
CA PHE A 444 26.31 12.27 -31.59
C PHE A 444 26.14 13.73 -32.09
N GLY A 445 26.26 14.73 -31.22
CA GLY A 445 26.09 16.14 -31.61
C GLY A 445 24.68 16.46 -32.13
N ALA A 446 23.66 15.77 -31.63
CA ALA A 446 22.29 15.98 -32.07
C ALA A 446 21.82 17.42 -31.75
N PRO A 447 21.04 18.06 -32.65
CA PRO A 447 20.41 19.35 -32.37
C PRO A 447 19.58 19.32 -31.07
N PRO A 448 19.51 20.43 -30.31
CA PRO A 448 18.80 20.46 -29.02
C PRO A 448 17.35 19.99 -29.10
N MET A 449 16.64 20.32 -30.19
CA MET A 449 15.25 19.88 -30.41
C MET A 449 15.13 18.36 -30.58
N ILE A 450 16.04 17.75 -31.34
CA ILE A 450 16.07 16.29 -31.53
C ILE A 450 16.44 15.62 -30.21
N SER A 451 17.43 16.17 -29.48
CA SER A 451 17.82 15.67 -28.16
C SER A 451 16.66 15.72 -27.17
N LEU A 452 15.94 16.84 -27.08
CA LEU A 452 14.79 16.98 -26.19
C LEU A 452 13.66 16.02 -26.56
N GLY A 453 13.30 15.95 -27.85
CA GLY A 453 12.25 15.05 -28.33
C GLY A 453 12.57 13.58 -28.07
N PHE A 454 13.82 13.16 -28.30
CA PHE A 454 14.26 11.80 -28.04
C PHE A 454 14.27 11.47 -26.55
N THR A 455 14.78 12.38 -25.71
CA THR A 455 14.74 12.22 -24.25
C THR A 455 13.31 12.12 -23.73
N MET A 456 12.41 13.01 -24.16
CA MET A 456 10.99 12.97 -23.77
C MET A 456 10.32 11.65 -24.19
N PHE A 457 10.60 11.16 -25.39
CA PHE A 457 10.07 9.88 -25.88
C PHE A 457 10.58 8.69 -25.06
N CYS A 458 11.87 8.66 -24.72
CA CYS A 458 12.44 7.62 -23.87
C CYS A 458 11.91 7.68 -22.44
N VAL A 459 11.76 8.87 -21.85
CA VAL A 459 11.12 9.07 -20.55
C VAL A 459 9.69 8.54 -20.59
N TYR A 460 8.91 8.91 -21.61
CA TYR A 460 7.54 8.44 -21.77
C TYR A 460 7.43 6.91 -21.81
N ILE A 461 8.32 6.21 -22.51
CA ILE A 461 8.32 4.73 -22.57
C ILE A 461 8.82 4.12 -21.26
N ALA A 462 9.97 4.55 -20.76
CA ALA A 462 10.67 3.87 -19.67
C ALA A 462 10.16 4.26 -18.27
N PHE A 463 9.60 5.45 -18.09
CA PHE A 463 9.23 5.95 -16.77
C PHE A 463 8.20 5.07 -16.04
N PRO A 464 7.05 4.67 -16.64
CA PRO A 464 6.10 3.78 -15.95
C PRO A 464 6.72 2.44 -15.55
N PHE A 465 7.62 1.92 -16.37
CA PHE A 465 8.32 0.67 -16.10
C PHE A 465 9.29 0.79 -14.91
N LEU A 466 10.08 1.86 -14.89
CA LEU A 466 11.07 2.12 -13.85
C LEU A 466 10.41 2.45 -12.51
N ILE A 467 9.37 3.29 -12.51
CA ILE A 467 8.67 3.67 -11.27
C ILE A 467 7.98 2.46 -10.63
N LEU A 468 7.28 1.63 -11.42
CA LEU A 468 6.66 0.41 -10.91
C LEU A 468 7.69 -0.60 -10.42
N SER A 469 8.83 -0.73 -11.12
CA SER A 469 9.92 -1.60 -10.69
C SER A 469 10.55 -1.18 -9.37
N MET A 470 10.77 0.13 -9.17
CA MET A 470 11.32 0.66 -7.91
C MET A 470 10.35 0.50 -6.75
N LEU A 471 9.04 0.67 -7.00
CA LEU A 471 7.99 0.46 -6.00
C LEU A 471 7.85 -1.01 -5.61
N ASP A 472 7.92 -1.92 -6.58
CA ASP A 472 7.87 -3.37 -6.34
C ASP A 472 9.08 -3.87 -5.55
N MET A 473 10.27 -3.38 -5.87
CA MET A 473 11.51 -3.73 -5.16
C MET A 473 11.73 -2.96 -3.85
N GLN A 474 10.89 -1.96 -3.56
CA GLN A 474 11.06 -1.03 -2.43
C GLN A 474 12.48 -0.46 -2.32
N SER A 475 13.14 -0.28 -3.46
CA SER A 475 14.54 0.10 -3.52
C SER A 475 14.78 1.00 -4.73
N ILE A 476 15.32 2.17 -4.45
CA ILE A 476 15.60 3.24 -5.41
C ILE A 476 16.72 2.83 -6.39
N PHE A 477 17.62 1.95 -5.94
CA PHE A 477 18.82 1.55 -6.70
C PHE A 477 18.63 0.28 -7.54
N THR A 478 17.47 -0.37 -7.46
CA THR A 478 17.13 -1.58 -8.21
C THR A 478 16.00 -1.26 -9.18
N PRO A 479 16.30 -0.61 -10.32
CA PRO A 479 15.27 -0.07 -11.24
C PRO A 479 14.54 -1.14 -12.04
N PHE A 480 14.89 -2.42 -11.87
CA PHE A 480 14.34 -3.51 -12.67
C PHE A 480 13.74 -4.57 -11.74
N SER A 481 12.42 -4.74 -11.84
CA SER A 481 11.71 -5.87 -11.26
C SER A 481 11.43 -6.92 -12.35
N PRO A 482 11.84 -8.19 -12.14
CA PRO A 482 11.50 -9.27 -13.07
C PRO A 482 9.99 -9.54 -13.11
N GLU A 483 9.25 -9.26 -12.04
CA GLU A 483 7.79 -9.43 -12.01
C GLU A 483 7.10 -8.38 -12.87
N VAL A 484 7.54 -7.12 -12.78
CA VAL A 484 7.05 -6.04 -13.65
C VAL A 484 7.41 -6.33 -15.12
N ALA A 485 8.62 -6.82 -15.39
CA ALA A 485 9.05 -7.25 -16.73
C ALA A 485 8.17 -8.37 -17.29
N ARG A 486 7.84 -9.37 -16.49
CA ARG A 486 6.94 -10.46 -16.88
C ARG A 486 5.54 -9.94 -17.15
N SER A 487 5.04 -9.03 -16.30
CA SER A 487 3.72 -8.42 -16.46
C SER A 487 3.57 -7.62 -17.76
N ALA A 488 4.65 -7.03 -18.28
CA ALA A 488 4.63 -6.31 -19.55
C ALA A 488 4.23 -7.22 -20.73
N THR A 489 4.61 -8.50 -20.66
CA THR A 489 4.25 -9.49 -21.68
C THR A 489 2.90 -10.16 -21.42
N GLN A 490 2.55 -10.39 -20.14
CA GLN A 490 1.29 -11.05 -19.76
C GLN A 490 0.08 -10.12 -19.80
N CYS A 491 0.26 -8.84 -19.48
CA CYS A 491 -0.78 -7.82 -19.42
C CYS A 491 -0.61 -6.77 -20.54
N SER A 492 -0.21 -7.21 -21.73
CA SER A 492 0.12 -6.32 -22.86
C SER A 492 -1.01 -5.33 -23.19
N GLU A 493 -2.26 -5.71 -22.99
CA GLU A 493 -3.44 -4.87 -23.17
C GLU A 493 -3.51 -3.71 -22.16
N ALA A 494 -3.26 -3.97 -20.88
CA ALA A 494 -3.26 -2.93 -19.85
C ALA A 494 -2.12 -1.93 -20.06
N TRP A 495 -0.94 -2.43 -20.44
CA TRP A 495 0.21 -1.61 -20.81
C TRP A 495 -0.06 -0.76 -22.06
N GLY A 496 -0.62 -1.36 -23.11
CA GLY A 496 -1.01 -0.65 -24.32
C GLY A 496 -2.04 0.45 -24.03
N GLY A 497 -3.03 0.14 -23.18
CA GLY A 497 -4.02 1.09 -22.69
C GLY A 497 -3.39 2.28 -21.97
N LEU A 498 -2.44 2.04 -21.05
CA LEU A 498 -1.68 3.09 -20.36
C LEU A 498 -0.94 4.00 -21.34
N TYR A 499 -0.16 3.43 -22.26
CA TYR A 499 0.64 4.22 -23.20
C TYR A 499 -0.24 5.03 -24.15
N PHE A 500 -1.22 4.39 -24.80
CA PHE A 500 -2.09 5.06 -25.75
C PHE A 500 -2.80 6.28 -25.15
N SER A 501 -3.39 6.10 -23.98
CA SER A 501 -4.11 7.17 -23.27
C SER A 501 -3.17 8.25 -22.72
N SER A 502 -1.98 7.89 -22.26
CA SER A 502 -1.00 8.89 -21.76
C SER A 502 -0.41 9.71 -22.91
N ALA A 503 -0.22 9.11 -24.10
CA ALA A 503 0.15 9.84 -25.30
C ALA A 503 -0.93 10.88 -25.69
N MET A 504 -2.22 10.50 -25.62
CA MET A 504 -3.32 11.44 -25.85
C MET A 504 -3.34 12.57 -24.82
N LEU A 505 -3.13 12.24 -23.55
CA LEU A 505 -3.08 13.21 -22.46
C LEU A 505 -1.92 14.19 -22.63
N PHE A 506 -0.69 13.71 -22.78
CA PHE A 506 0.48 14.58 -22.94
C PHE A 506 0.45 15.35 -24.25
N GLY A 507 0.03 14.71 -25.34
CA GLY A 507 -0.17 15.37 -26.63
C GLY A 507 -1.21 16.50 -26.51
N GLY A 508 -2.34 16.24 -25.87
CA GLY A 508 -3.39 17.24 -25.64
C GLY A 508 -2.91 18.43 -24.82
N VAL A 509 -2.21 18.20 -23.70
CA VAL A 509 -1.63 19.28 -22.89
C VAL A 509 -0.57 20.05 -23.66
N PHE A 510 0.31 19.37 -24.40
CA PHE A 510 1.35 20.00 -25.20
C PHE A 510 0.76 20.90 -26.31
N PHE A 511 -0.20 20.39 -27.08
CA PHE A 511 -0.89 21.19 -28.09
C PHE A 511 -1.62 22.37 -27.46
N PHE A 512 -2.32 22.17 -26.34
CA PHE A 512 -2.97 23.26 -25.64
C PHE A 512 -1.97 24.35 -25.19
N ALA A 513 -0.85 23.94 -24.60
CA ALA A 513 0.21 24.86 -24.18
C ALA A 513 0.76 25.69 -25.35
N LEU A 514 1.00 25.06 -26.52
CA LEU A 514 1.47 25.76 -27.72
C LEU A 514 0.50 26.85 -28.19
N PHE A 515 -0.81 26.62 -28.11
CA PHE A 515 -1.81 27.59 -28.55
C PHE A 515 -2.14 28.65 -27.48
N ALA A 516 -2.11 28.26 -26.20
CA ALA A 516 -2.58 29.10 -25.10
C ALA A 516 -1.49 29.98 -24.49
N ALA A 517 -0.20 29.60 -24.57
CA ALA A 517 0.89 30.26 -23.85
C ALA A 517 1.19 31.71 -24.27
N THR A 518 0.54 32.23 -25.32
CA THR A 518 0.70 33.63 -25.77
C THR A 518 -0.07 34.64 -24.90
N SER A 519 -0.96 34.18 -24.02
CA SER A 519 -1.76 35.04 -23.14
C SER A 519 -1.57 34.65 -21.67
N THR A 520 -1.67 35.62 -20.76
CA THR A 520 -1.60 35.36 -19.31
C THR A 520 -2.67 34.37 -18.86
N GLY A 521 -3.89 34.50 -19.41
CA GLY A 521 -4.97 33.56 -19.12
C GLY A 521 -4.68 32.14 -19.61
N GLY A 522 -4.04 32.01 -20.77
CA GLY A 522 -3.63 30.72 -21.30
C GLY A 522 -2.45 30.09 -20.55
N LEU A 523 -1.52 30.89 -19.99
CA LEU A 523 -0.49 30.42 -19.06
C LEU A 523 -1.14 29.79 -17.81
N VAL A 524 -2.07 30.50 -17.17
CA VAL A 524 -2.81 30.00 -16.00
C VAL A 524 -3.56 28.71 -16.35
N ALA A 525 -4.30 28.70 -17.46
CA ALA A 525 -5.02 27.50 -17.90
C ALA A 525 -4.08 26.32 -18.17
N THR A 526 -2.89 26.57 -18.71
CA THR A 526 -1.88 25.52 -18.97
C THR A 526 -1.34 24.94 -17.66
N ILE A 527 -1.15 25.76 -16.63
CA ILE A 527 -0.73 25.29 -15.29
C ILE A 527 -1.82 24.40 -14.69
N PHE A 528 -3.08 24.83 -14.70
CA PHE A 528 -4.20 24.02 -14.20
C PHE A 528 -4.33 22.69 -14.94
N LEU A 529 -4.21 22.71 -16.27
CA LEU A 529 -4.27 21.51 -17.10
C LEU A 529 -3.06 20.59 -16.86
N GLY A 530 -1.87 21.15 -16.65
CA GLY A 530 -0.66 20.40 -16.33
C GLY A 530 -0.76 19.63 -15.01
N VAL A 531 -1.23 20.28 -13.94
CA VAL A 531 -1.45 19.62 -12.64
C VAL A 531 -2.52 18.52 -12.77
N ALA A 532 -3.64 18.81 -13.46
CA ALA A 532 -4.68 17.80 -13.73
C ALA A 532 -4.11 16.60 -14.48
N ALA A 533 -3.30 16.85 -15.52
CA ALA A 533 -2.68 15.81 -16.34
C ALA A 533 -1.73 14.93 -15.52
N ILE A 534 -0.95 15.50 -14.60
CA ILE A 534 -0.11 14.72 -13.67
C ILE A 534 -0.96 13.83 -12.78
N PHE A 535 -2.05 14.34 -12.18
CA PHE A 535 -2.95 13.54 -11.34
C PHE A 535 -3.61 12.39 -12.12
N VAL A 536 -4.10 12.67 -13.33
CA VAL A 536 -4.66 11.64 -14.21
C VAL A 536 -3.60 10.60 -14.55
N TYR A 537 -2.38 11.02 -14.87
CA TYR A 537 -1.29 10.11 -15.22
C TYR A 537 -0.91 9.16 -14.07
N PHE A 538 -0.78 9.67 -12.84
CA PHE A 538 -0.56 8.83 -11.67
C PHE A 538 -1.74 7.89 -11.36
N SER A 539 -2.99 8.34 -11.56
CA SER A 539 -4.17 7.47 -11.51
C SER A 539 -4.09 6.32 -12.53
N MET A 540 -3.63 6.61 -13.75
CA MET A 540 -3.44 5.59 -14.79
C MET A 540 -2.36 4.58 -14.40
N ILE A 541 -1.25 5.02 -13.81
CA ILE A 541 -0.21 4.12 -13.28
C ILE A 541 -0.78 3.26 -12.14
N GLY A 542 -1.57 3.84 -11.22
CA GLY A 542 -2.21 3.11 -10.14
C GLY A 542 -3.17 2.01 -10.65
N ARG A 543 -3.92 2.30 -11.72
CA ARG A 543 -4.76 1.29 -12.39
C ARG A 543 -3.95 0.19 -13.04
N LEU A 544 -2.82 0.52 -13.67
CA LEU A 544 -1.91 -0.47 -14.22
C LEU A 544 -1.35 -1.37 -13.10
N ALA A 545 -0.90 -0.79 -11.99
CA ALA A 545 -0.40 -1.53 -10.83
C ALA A 545 -1.45 -2.51 -10.28
N TYR A 546 -2.71 -2.07 -10.17
CA TYR A 546 -3.82 -2.93 -9.79
C TYR A 546 -3.99 -4.11 -10.77
N ALA A 547 -3.98 -3.85 -12.08
CA ALA A 547 -4.15 -4.88 -13.10
C ALA A 547 -3.00 -5.91 -13.08
N ILE A 548 -1.76 -5.45 -12.91
CA ILE A 548 -0.59 -6.32 -12.74
C ILE A 548 -0.73 -7.17 -11.47
N GLY A 549 -1.13 -6.56 -10.35
CA GLY A 549 -1.32 -7.27 -9.08
C GLY A 549 -2.36 -8.39 -9.17
N GLN A 550 -3.44 -8.19 -9.92
CA GLN A 550 -4.46 -9.22 -10.17
C GLN A 550 -3.94 -10.34 -11.08
N ALA A 551 -3.17 -10.01 -12.12
CA ALA A 551 -2.63 -11.01 -13.03
C ALA A 551 -1.55 -11.90 -12.39
N VAL A 552 -0.73 -11.33 -11.48
CA VAL A 552 0.35 -12.05 -10.80
C VAL A 552 -0.18 -12.88 -9.62
N ASN A 553 -1.11 -12.34 -8.83
CA ASN A 553 -1.64 -13.02 -7.64
C ASN A 553 -2.90 -13.85 -7.89
N GLY A 554 -3.53 -13.71 -9.06
CA GLY A 554 -4.72 -14.49 -9.41
C GLY A 554 -4.42 -15.99 -9.35
N PRO A 555 -5.32 -16.82 -8.79
CA PRO A 555 -5.15 -18.26 -8.83
C PRO A 555 -4.96 -18.66 -10.30
N THR A 556 -3.84 -19.31 -10.60
CA THR A 556 -3.60 -19.85 -11.94
C THR A 556 -4.71 -20.83 -12.21
N ASP A 557 -5.65 -20.43 -13.05
CA ASP A 557 -6.84 -21.19 -13.40
C ASP A 557 -6.43 -22.34 -14.34
N SER A 558 -5.60 -23.24 -13.80
CA SER A 558 -5.18 -24.51 -14.39
C SER A 558 -6.35 -25.48 -14.59
N SER A 559 -7.55 -25.06 -14.18
CA SER A 559 -8.81 -25.75 -14.42
C SER A 559 -9.19 -25.74 -15.91
N TYR A 560 -8.83 -24.69 -16.67
CA TYR A 560 -9.24 -24.57 -18.07
C TYR A 560 -8.53 -25.60 -18.98
N ASP A 561 -7.27 -25.94 -18.68
CA ASP A 561 -6.53 -26.97 -19.43
C ASP A 561 -6.99 -28.41 -19.09
N ARG A 562 -7.71 -28.60 -17.98
CA ARG A 562 -8.13 -29.94 -17.55
C ARG A 562 -9.38 -30.42 -18.27
N ASP A 563 -10.27 -29.52 -18.66
CA ASP A 563 -11.54 -29.88 -19.33
C ASP A 563 -11.40 -30.06 -20.85
N GLU A 564 -10.39 -29.47 -21.50
CA GLU A 564 -10.12 -29.71 -22.93
C GLU A 564 -9.47 -31.10 -23.20
N LYS A 565 -8.99 -31.79 -22.16
CA LYS A 565 -8.42 -33.15 -22.27
C LYS A 565 -9.34 -34.28 -21.83
N LEU A 566 -10.60 -34.01 -21.45
CA LEU A 566 -11.56 -35.10 -21.31
C LEU A 566 -11.92 -35.60 -22.71
N PRO A 567 -11.52 -36.83 -23.09
CA PRO A 567 -11.93 -37.38 -24.37
C PRO A 567 -13.46 -37.38 -24.43
N PRO A 568 -14.06 -37.12 -25.61
CA PRO A 568 -15.51 -37.11 -25.74
C PRO A 568 -16.04 -38.42 -25.18
N GLN A 569 -16.85 -38.35 -24.12
CA GLN A 569 -17.58 -39.50 -23.61
C GLN A 569 -18.58 -39.93 -24.69
N ASN A 570 -18.08 -40.78 -25.59
CA ASN A 570 -18.87 -41.57 -26.51
C ASN A 570 -19.73 -42.52 -25.68
N GLY A 571 -20.94 -42.10 -25.31
CA GLY A 571 -21.78 -42.97 -24.51
C GLY A 571 -23.13 -42.44 -24.06
N GLN A 572 -23.60 -41.28 -24.51
CA GLN A 572 -24.95 -40.82 -24.16
C GLN A 572 -25.95 -41.29 -25.23
N PRO A 573 -26.82 -42.28 -24.93
CA PRO A 573 -27.80 -42.76 -25.89
C PRO A 573 -28.81 -41.67 -26.21
N ALA A 574 -29.00 -41.44 -27.51
CA ALA A 574 -30.00 -40.55 -28.07
C ALA A 574 -31.39 -40.92 -27.54
N ASN A 575 -31.89 -40.14 -26.58
CA ASN A 575 -33.28 -40.24 -26.16
C ASN A 575 -34.11 -39.36 -27.10
N SER A 576 -34.52 -39.95 -28.22
CA SER A 576 -35.48 -39.40 -29.17
C SER A 576 -36.86 -39.29 -28.52
N GLY A 577 -37.06 -38.21 -27.76
CA GLY A 577 -38.35 -37.82 -27.21
C GLY A 577 -39.10 -36.92 -28.19
N ALA A 578 -40.00 -37.52 -28.96
CA ALA A 578 -40.99 -36.83 -29.77
C ALA A 578 -41.78 -35.81 -28.93
N LYS A 579 -41.80 -34.54 -29.33
CA LYS A 579 -42.88 -33.62 -29.02
C LYS A 579 -43.35 -32.94 -30.30
N THR A 580 -44.45 -33.50 -30.79
CA THR A 580 -45.52 -32.89 -31.59
C THR A 580 -45.67 -31.40 -31.33
N GLY A 581 -45.79 -30.65 -32.43
CA GLY A 581 -45.94 -29.20 -32.39
C GLY A 581 -47.32 -28.71 -32.01
N THR A 582 -47.39 -27.39 -31.84
CA THR A 582 -48.56 -26.57 -32.09
C THR A 582 -48.10 -25.18 -32.50
N SER A 583 -48.40 -24.88 -33.76
CA SER A 583 -48.46 -23.56 -34.38
C SER A 583 -49.53 -22.69 -33.70
N THR A 584 -49.25 -21.38 -33.59
CA THR A 584 -50.13 -20.18 -33.67
C THR A 584 -49.50 -19.12 -32.77
N ASP A 585 -49.47 -17.81 -33.02
CA ASP A 585 -49.72 -16.90 -34.15
C ASP A 585 -49.43 -15.49 -33.56
N ALA A 586 -49.34 -14.48 -34.42
CA ALA A 586 -49.71 -13.07 -34.15
C ALA A 586 -48.74 -12.09 -33.43
N THR A 587 -48.09 -11.27 -34.29
CA THR A 587 -48.11 -9.78 -34.36
C THR A 587 -47.10 -8.93 -33.56
N PRO A 588 -46.43 -7.95 -34.23
CA PRO A 588 -45.62 -6.91 -33.59
C PRO A 588 -46.43 -5.65 -33.28
N LYS A 589 -46.09 -4.92 -32.21
CA LYS A 589 -46.60 -3.56 -31.98
C LYS A 589 -45.50 -2.61 -31.54
N GLN A 590 -45.26 -1.62 -32.40
CA GLN A 590 -44.54 -0.38 -32.14
C GLN A 590 -45.20 0.41 -31.02
N ARG A 591 -44.39 1.08 -30.18
CA ARG A 591 -44.56 2.50 -29.91
C ARG A 591 -43.24 3.14 -29.54
#